data_AF-A0A2U3XXZ8-F1
#
_entry.id   AF-A0A2U3XXZ8-F1
#
_cell.length_a   1.000
_cell.length_b   1.000
_cell.length_c   1.000
_cell.angle_alpha   90.00
_cell.angle_beta   90.00
_cell.angle_gamma   90.00
#
_symmetry.space_group_name_H-M   'P 1'
#
loop_
_entity.id
_entity.type
_entity.pdbx_description
1 polymer ?
#
loop_
_entity_poly.entity_id
_entity_poly.type
_entity_poly.pdbx_seq_one_letter_code
_entity_poly.pdbx_strand_id
1 'polypeptide(L)'
;MNGRALCILTKDDFRLRAPGSGDVLYELLQYIKTQRQALVCGPFSGGAFRQKTPTQHCLCLLEDCRLLWDYVYQLLSDARYEPYIRWEDKNAKIFRVVDPNGLARLWGNHKNRVNMTYEKMSRALRHYYKLNIIKKEPGQKLLFRFLKTPGKVSQDEDSRLEQPESQEQDRMDFKEEMLEVSP
;
A
#
# COMPACT_ATOMS: atom_id res chain seq x y z
N MET A 1 -28.88 17.99 -20.92
CA MET A 1 -27.93 17.94 -22.06
C MET A 1 -27.47 16.51 -22.26
N ASN A 2 -27.37 15.99 -23.49
CA ASN A 2 -26.94 14.61 -23.75
C ASN A 2 -25.43 14.51 -24.04
N GLY A 3 -24.87 13.30 -23.99
CA GLY A 3 -23.42 13.09 -24.14
C GLY A 3 -22.85 13.56 -25.47
N ARG A 4 -23.60 13.40 -26.58
CA ARG A 4 -23.19 13.91 -27.90
C ARG A 4 -23.10 15.43 -27.93
N ALA A 5 -24.07 16.11 -27.33
CA ALA A 5 -24.09 17.56 -27.27
C ALA A 5 -22.98 18.13 -26.37
N LEU A 6 -22.49 17.39 -25.37
CA LEU A 6 -21.31 17.79 -24.59
C LEU A 6 -20.02 17.73 -25.41
N CYS A 7 -19.89 16.74 -26.31
CA CYS A 7 -18.68 16.51 -27.09
C CYS A 7 -18.39 17.57 -28.16
N ILE A 8 -19.39 18.39 -28.53
CA ILE A 8 -19.30 19.45 -29.54
C ILE A 8 -19.05 20.84 -28.94
N LEU A 9 -19.09 20.97 -27.61
CA LEU A 9 -18.87 22.25 -26.95
C LEU A 9 -17.40 22.64 -26.95
N THR A 10 -17.16 23.94 -27.00
CA THR A 10 -15.83 24.53 -26.88
C THR A 10 -15.46 24.74 -25.41
N LYS A 11 -14.18 25.03 -25.13
CA LYS A 11 -13.70 25.29 -23.77
C LYS A 11 -14.38 26.50 -23.14
N ASP A 12 -14.65 27.53 -23.93
CA ASP A 12 -15.35 28.73 -23.45
C ASP A 12 -16.83 28.47 -23.14
N ASP A 13 -17.50 27.57 -23.87
CA ASP A 13 -18.86 27.12 -23.51
C ASP A 13 -18.90 26.48 -22.12
N PHE A 14 -17.87 25.71 -21.77
CA PHE A 14 -17.74 25.11 -20.44
C PHE A 14 -17.46 26.16 -19.37
N ARG A 15 -16.59 27.15 -19.65
CA ARG A 15 -16.32 28.26 -18.72
C ARG A 15 -17.55 29.11 -18.44
N LEU A 16 -18.36 29.37 -19.47
CA LEU A 16 -19.61 30.13 -19.35
C LEU A 16 -20.66 29.39 -18.51
N ARG A 17 -20.75 28.06 -18.65
CA ARG A 17 -21.74 27.25 -17.93
C ARG A 17 -21.29 26.83 -16.53
N ALA A 18 -19.98 26.77 -16.29
CA ALA A 18 -19.40 26.43 -15.00
C ALA A 18 -18.21 27.36 -14.67
N PRO A 19 -18.48 28.60 -14.22
CA PRO A 19 -17.42 29.53 -13.82
C PRO A 19 -16.55 28.92 -12.70
N GLY A 20 -15.23 28.93 -12.88
CA GLY A 20 -14.26 28.40 -11.91
C GLY A 20 -13.93 26.92 -12.04
N SER A 21 -14.71 26.12 -12.80
CA SER A 21 -14.41 24.69 -13.02
C SER A 21 -14.57 24.22 -14.47
N GLY A 22 -15.11 25.07 -15.36
CA GLY A 22 -15.36 24.75 -16.77
C GLY A 22 -14.11 24.36 -17.54
N ASP A 23 -12.98 25.00 -17.26
CA ASP A 23 -11.68 24.62 -17.79
C ASP A 23 -11.33 23.15 -17.50
N VAL A 24 -11.45 22.76 -16.23
CA VAL A 24 -11.11 21.42 -15.76
C VAL A 24 -12.07 20.39 -16.34
N LEU A 25 -13.36 20.71 -16.42
CA LEU A 25 -14.38 19.83 -16.99
C LEU A 25 -14.18 19.60 -18.49
N TYR A 26 -13.79 20.65 -19.24
CA TYR A 26 -13.47 20.52 -20.65
C TYR A 26 -12.25 19.63 -20.87
N GLU A 27 -11.16 19.85 -20.13
CA GLU A 27 -9.94 19.04 -20.23
C GLU A 27 -10.20 17.58 -19.85
N LEU A 28 -10.98 17.32 -18.81
CA LEU A 28 -11.35 15.97 -18.40
C LEU A 28 -12.20 15.26 -19.47
N LEU A 29 -13.13 15.99 -20.11
CA LEU A 29 -13.92 15.45 -21.20
C LEU A 29 -13.04 15.13 -22.43
N GLN A 30 -12.09 16.01 -22.79
CA GLN A 30 -11.14 15.72 -23.87
C GLN A 30 -10.27 14.51 -23.54
N TYR A 31 -9.78 14.40 -22.30
CA TYR A 31 -9.02 13.25 -21.84
C TYR A 31 -9.80 11.94 -21.98
N ILE A 32 -11.07 11.91 -21.54
CA ILE A 32 -11.92 10.72 -21.69
C ILE A 32 -12.16 10.38 -23.17
N LYS A 33 -12.36 11.39 -24.03
CA LYS A 33 -12.52 11.19 -25.49
C LYS A 33 -11.25 10.58 -26.09
N THR A 34 -10.08 11.14 -25.79
CA THR A 34 -8.78 10.67 -26.29
C THR A 34 -8.46 9.25 -25.82
N GLN A 35 -8.68 8.94 -24.53
CA GLN A 35 -8.48 7.59 -23.98
C GLN A 35 -9.39 6.56 -24.64
N ARG A 36 -10.65 6.90 -24.91
CA ARG A 36 -11.59 5.99 -25.60
C ARG A 36 -11.27 5.84 -27.09
N GLN A 37 -10.76 6.88 -27.76
CA GLN A 37 -10.30 6.78 -29.15
C GLN A 37 -9.09 5.86 -29.29
N ALA A 38 -8.17 5.88 -28.32
CA ALA A 38 -7.00 4.98 -28.28
C ALA A 38 -7.37 3.50 -28.13
N LEU A 39 -8.55 3.19 -27.55
CA LEU A 39 -9.06 1.83 -27.42
C LEU A 39 -9.86 1.34 -28.65
N VAL A 40 -10.24 2.25 -29.55
CA VAL A 40 -11.10 1.94 -30.72
C VAL A 40 -10.30 1.91 -32.04
N CYS A 41 -9.12 2.55 -32.10
CA CYS A 41 -8.25 2.51 -33.27
C CYS A 41 -6.85 2.00 -32.91
N GLY A 42 -6.58 0.72 -33.20
CA GLY A 42 -5.25 0.28 -33.66
C GLY A 42 -5.42 -0.32 -35.06
N PRO A 43 -4.44 -0.23 -35.98
CA PRO A 43 -3.00 -0.32 -35.69
C PRO A 43 -2.03 0.54 -36.58
N PHE A 44 -0.73 0.48 -36.25
CA PHE A 44 0.50 0.84 -37.02
C PHE A 44 0.63 2.24 -37.68
N SER A 45 1.60 3.05 -37.23
CA SER A 45 2.76 3.57 -38.03
C SER A 45 3.38 4.86 -37.44
N GLY A 46 4.68 4.78 -37.14
CA GLY A 46 5.72 5.82 -37.30
C GLY A 46 5.51 7.26 -36.80
N GLY A 47 6.43 7.73 -35.94
CA GLY A 47 6.71 9.17 -35.83
C GLY A 47 7.27 9.60 -34.47
N ALA A 48 8.58 9.75 -34.39
CA ALA A 48 9.24 10.36 -33.25
C ALA A 48 8.82 11.82 -33.08
N PHE A 49 8.29 12.20 -31.91
CA PHE A 49 8.35 13.58 -31.45
C PHE A 49 8.47 13.65 -29.94
N ARG A 50 9.73 13.82 -29.52
CA ARG A 50 10.17 14.14 -28.17
C ARG A 50 9.83 15.60 -27.90
N GLN A 51 8.85 15.87 -27.03
CA GLN A 51 8.78 17.13 -26.28
C GLN A 51 8.44 16.87 -24.81
N LYS A 52 9.21 17.53 -23.95
CA LYS A 52 9.18 17.47 -22.49
C LYS A 52 7.93 18.16 -21.95
N THR A 53 7.26 17.50 -21.01
CA THR A 53 6.48 18.16 -19.96
C THR A 53 6.99 17.65 -18.60
N PRO A 54 7.31 18.54 -17.64
CA PRO A 54 7.52 18.14 -16.26
C PRO A 54 6.16 17.95 -15.59
N THR A 55 6.09 16.96 -14.70
CA THR A 55 5.05 16.85 -13.66
C THR A 55 3.65 16.38 -14.08
N GLN A 56 3.53 15.32 -14.88
CA GLN A 56 2.28 14.53 -14.94
C GLN A 56 2.55 13.04 -15.09
N HIS A 57 3.16 12.44 -14.06
CA HIS A 57 3.08 10.98 -13.88
C HIS A 57 1.97 10.64 -12.86
N CYS A 58 0.82 11.31 -12.99
CA CYS A 58 -0.40 11.04 -12.24
C CYS A 58 -1.52 10.62 -13.20
N LEU A 59 -1.19 9.72 -14.13
CA LEU A 59 -2.17 8.85 -14.77
C LEU A 59 -1.96 7.47 -14.15
N CYS A 60 -2.36 7.37 -12.89
CA CYS A 60 -2.50 6.13 -12.13
C CYS A 60 -3.57 5.25 -12.79
N LEU A 61 -3.24 4.64 -13.93
CA LEU A 61 -3.96 3.51 -14.52
C LEU A 61 -3.58 2.21 -13.78
N LEU A 62 -3.72 2.20 -12.46
CA LEU A 62 -3.63 0.98 -11.64
C LEU A 62 -4.62 1.17 -10.49
N GLU A 63 -5.83 0.67 -10.68
CA GLU A 63 -6.88 0.61 -9.67
C GLU A 63 -6.53 -0.28 -8.45
N ASP A 64 -5.32 -0.83 -8.36
CA ASP A 64 -5.01 -1.94 -7.44
C ASP A 64 -4.09 -1.65 -6.26
N CYS A 65 -3.52 -0.45 -6.09
CA CYS A 65 -2.90 -0.10 -4.78
C CYS A 65 -3.97 0.36 -3.77
N ARG A 66 -5.05 -0.43 -3.60
CA ARG A 66 -6.14 -0.09 -2.65
C ARG A 66 -5.66 -0.01 -1.21
N LEU A 67 -4.65 -0.82 -0.86
CA LEU A 67 -4.20 -1.07 0.50
C LEU A 67 -2.85 -0.39 0.78
N LEU A 68 -2.62 -0.08 2.05
CA LEU A 68 -1.41 0.63 2.49
C LEU A 68 -0.14 -0.16 2.19
N TRP A 69 -0.16 -1.48 2.35
CA TRP A 69 1.03 -2.32 2.18
C TRP A 69 1.52 -2.34 0.72
N ASP A 70 0.62 -2.37 -0.27
CA ASP A 70 0.94 -2.26 -1.69
C ASP A 70 1.57 -0.90 -2.00
N TYR A 71 0.96 0.18 -1.50
CA TYR A 71 1.48 1.54 -1.68
C TYR A 71 2.86 1.72 -1.05
N VAL A 72 3.07 1.20 0.16
CA VAL A 72 4.38 1.18 0.83
C VAL A 72 5.42 0.46 -0.03
N TYR A 73 5.08 -0.70 -0.60
CA TYR A 73 5.98 -1.45 -1.48
C TYR A 73 6.31 -0.69 -2.77
N GLN A 74 5.33 0.04 -3.33
CA GLN A 74 5.54 0.91 -4.47
C GLN A 74 6.50 2.07 -4.14
N LEU A 75 6.32 2.75 -3.00
CA LEU A 75 7.23 3.81 -2.57
C LEU A 75 8.67 3.30 -2.39
N LEU A 76 8.82 2.10 -1.83
CA LEU A 76 10.09 1.41 -1.65
C LEU A 76 10.79 0.99 -2.96
N SER A 77 10.08 1.04 -4.09
CA SER A 77 10.64 0.73 -5.41
C SER A 77 11.24 1.95 -6.09
N ASP A 78 10.95 3.16 -5.61
CA ASP A 78 11.38 4.42 -6.22
C ASP A 78 12.27 5.21 -5.25
N ALA A 79 13.52 5.42 -5.65
CA ALA A 79 14.54 6.08 -4.84
C ALA A 79 14.17 7.51 -4.42
N ARG A 80 13.26 8.18 -5.16
CA ARG A 80 12.79 9.54 -4.82
C ARG A 80 12.10 9.61 -3.47
N TYR A 81 11.58 8.49 -2.96
CA TYR A 81 10.88 8.43 -1.67
C TYR A 81 11.75 7.89 -0.53
N GLU A 82 13.04 7.61 -0.74
CA GLU A 82 13.97 7.19 0.31
C GLU A 82 13.99 8.07 1.57
N PRO A 83 13.85 9.41 1.48
CA PRO A 83 13.78 10.26 2.67
C PRO A 83 12.57 9.97 3.57
N TYR A 84 11.52 9.34 3.04
CA TYR A 84 10.31 9.00 3.78
C TYR A 84 10.33 7.54 4.22
N ILE A 85 10.75 6.65 3.33
CA ILE A 85 10.74 5.20 3.54
C ILE A 85 11.79 4.52 2.67
N ARG A 86 12.54 3.56 3.22
CA ARG A 86 13.63 2.90 2.50
C ARG A 86 13.81 1.44 2.92
N TRP A 87 14.45 0.65 2.07
CA TRP A 87 14.94 -0.67 2.44
C TRP A 87 16.14 -0.53 3.38
N GLU A 88 16.09 -1.23 4.51
CA GLU A 88 17.28 -1.47 5.34
C GLU A 88 18.00 -2.72 4.83
N ASP A 89 17.22 -3.75 4.46
CA ASP A 89 17.69 -4.95 3.78
C ASP A 89 16.65 -5.42 2.75
N LYS A 90 16.98 -5.28 1.47
CA LYS A 90 16.08 -5.64 0.35
C LYS A 90 15.95 -7.16 0.18
N ASN A 91 16.92 -7.95 0.63
CA ASN A 91 16.92 -9.40 0.56
C ASN A 91 16.04 -9.97 1.68
N ALA A 92 16.24 -9.49 2.91
CA ALA A 92 15.41 -9.86 4.06
C ALA A 92 14.03 -9.17 4.09
N LYS A 93 13.77 -8.28 3.12
CA LYS A 93 12.53 -7.48 3.00
C LYS A 93 12.26 -6.61 4.24
N ILE A 94 13.33 -6.12 4.85
CA ILE A 94 13.28 -5.22 6.01
C ILE A 94 13.32 -3.79 5.50
N PHE A 95 12.33 -3.00 5.89
CA PHE A 95 12.21 -1.59 5.53
C PHE A 95 12.02 -0.72 6.78
N ARG A 96 12.50 0.52 6.68
CA ARG A 96 12.39 1.53 7.73
C ARG A 96 11.52 2.69 7.25
N VAL A 97 10.60 3.12 8.10
CA VAL A 97 9.94 4.43 7.95
C VAL A 97 10.87 5.48 8.54
N VAL A 98 11.39 6.35 7.68
CA VAL A 98 12.37 7.38 8.04
C VAL A 98 11.65 8.64 8.53
N ASP A 99 10.66 9.11 7.77
CA ASP A 99 9.78 10.23 8.15
C ASP A 99 8.32 9.76 8.22
N PRO A 100 7.82 9.44 9.44
CA PRO A 100 6.43 9.04 9.67
C PRO A 100 5.40 10.06 9.19
N ASN A 101 5.70 11.35 9.36
CA ASN A 101 4.76 12.42 9.04
C ASN A 101 4.66 12.61 7.52
N GLY A 102 5.80 12.66 6.82
CA GLY A 102 5.84 12.71 5.37
C GLY A 102 5.20 11.48 4.73
N LEU A 103 5.50 10.28 5.22
CA LEU A 103 4.87 9.04 4.72
C LEU A 103 3.35 9.05 4.90
N ALA A 104 2.86 9.50 6.06
CA ALA A 104 1.42 9.63 6.30
C ALA A 104 0.75 10.65 5.38
N ARG A 105 1.42 11.77 5.08
CA ARG A 105 0.94 12.76 4.12
C ARG A 105 0.90 12.21 2.70
N LEU A 106 1.93 11.47 2.27
CA LEU A 106 1.96 10.79 0.96
C LEU A 106 0.77 9.83 0.81
N TRP A 107 0.55 8.98 1.82
CA TRP A 107 -0.61 8.08 1.85
C TRP A 107 -1.95 8.83 1.89
N GLY A 108 -2.04 9.89 2.70
CA GLY A 108 -3.20 10.76 2.77
C GLY A 108 -3.54 11.35 1.42
N ASN A 109 -2.56 11.91 0.72
CA ASN A 109 -2.72 12.46 -0.63
C ASN A 109 -3.18 11.38 -1.63
N HIS A 110 -2.57 10.19 -1.59
CA HIS A 110 -2.97 9.06 -2.44
C HIS A 110 -4.44 8.63 -2.22
N LYS A 111 -4.95 8.74 -0.99
CA LYS A 111 -6.35 8.41 -0.64
C LYS A 111 -7.30 9.61 -0.58
N ASN A 112 -6.84 10.80 -0.98
CA ASN A 112 -7.54 12.07 -0.83
C ASN A 112 -8.07 12.33 0.61
N ARG A 113 -7.21 12.11 1.61
CA ARG A 113 -7.46 12.30 3.05
C ARG A 113 -6.47 13.30 3.62
N VAL A 114 -6.93 14.53 3.87
CA VAL A 114 -6.08 15.65 4.30
C VAL A 114 -5.57 15.54 5.76
N ASN A 115 -6.31 14.85 6.63
CA ASN A 115 -5.98 14.70 8.06
C ASN A 115 -5.38 13.33 8.39
N MET A 116 -4.64 12.74 7.44
CA MET A 116 -3.93 11.48 7.63
C MET A 116 -2.67 11.71 8.48
N THR A 117 -2.55 10.98 9.58
CA THR A 117 -1.37 11.00 10.45
C THR A 117 -0.78 9.61 10.56
N TYR A 118 0.46 9.51 11.03
CA TYR A 118 1.11 8.20 11.19
C TYR A 118 0.37 7.33 12.21
N GLU A 119 -0.20 7.90 13.27
CA GLU A 119 -0.97 7.20 14.30
C GLU A 119 -2.23 6.54 13.71
N LYS A 120 -2.87 7.23 12.76
CA LYS A 120 -4.05 6.71 12.04
C LYS A 120 -3.64 5.65 11.03
N MET A 121 -2.63 5.95 10.22
CA MET A 121 -2.11 5.04 9.19
C MET A 121 -1.54 3.74 9.79
N SER A 122 -0.82 3.83 10.90
CA SER A 122 -0.22 2.69 11.59
C SER A 122 -1.24 1.73 12.20
N ARG A 123 -2.52 2.11 12.31
CA ARG A 123 -3.60 1.17 12.62
C ARG A 123 -3.68 0.06 11.57
N ALA A 124 -3.61 0.42 10.28
CA ALA A 124 -3.58 -0.56 9.20
C ALA A 124 -2.34 -1.46 9.27
N LEU A 125 -1.15 -0.89 9.56
CA LEU A 125 0.08 -1.68 9.77
C LEU A 125 -0.10 -2.71 10.88
N ARG A 126 -0.76 -2.35 11.98
CA ARG A 126 -1.02 -3.28 13.09
C ARG A 126 -1.99 -4.40 12.70
N HIS A 127 -2.97 -4.14 11.84
CA HIS A 127 -3.82 -5.20 11.29
C HIS A 127 -3.01 -6.16 10.42
N TYR A 128 -2.01 -5.68 9.68
CA TYR A 128 -1.13 -6.50 8.85
C TYR A 128 -0.27 -7.48 9.64
N TYR A 129 -0.05 -7.26 10.93
CA TYR A 129 0.63 -8.23 11.81
C TYR A 129 -0.18 -9.53 11.93
N LYS A 130 -1.50 -9.40 12.12
CA LYS A 130 -2.40 -10.56 12.24
C LYS A 130 -2.58 -11.30 10.92
N LEU A 131 -2.50 -10.55 9.81
CA LEU A 131 -2.62 -11.10 8.46
C LEU A 131 -1.31 -11.68 7.92
N ASN A 132 -0.24 -11.68 8.72
CA ASN A 132 1.11 -12.11 8.30
C ASN A 132 1.56 -11.46 6.99
N ILE A 133 1.23 -10.18 6.77
CA ILE A 133 1.67 -9.42 5.60
C ILE A 133 2.94 -8.63 5.96
N ILE A 134 2.95 -8.01 7.13
CA ILE A 134 4.06 -7.22 7.67
C ILE A 134 4.28 -7.65 9.11
N LYS A 135 5.54 -7.71 9.55
CA LYS A 135 5.96 -7.90 10.94
C LYS A 135 6.71 -6.68 11.44
N LYS A 136 6.56 -6.34 12.72
CA LYS A 136 7.39 -5.35 13.40
C LYS A 136 8.67 -6.00 13.90
N GLU A 137 9.83 -5.41 13.63
CA GLU A 137 11.08 -5.89 14.20
C GLU A 137 11.16 -5.54 15.70
N PRO A 138 11.48 -6.51 16.59
CA PRO A 138 11.58 -6.25 18.01
C PRO A 138 12.77 -5.32 18.31
N GLY A 139 12.65 -4.49 19.34
CA GLY A 139 13.72 -3.58 19.76
C GLY A 139 13.97 -2.37 18.86
N GLN A 140 13.39 -2.31 17.66
CA GLN A 140 13.60 -1.20 16.72
C GLN A 140 12.31 -0.42 16.45
N LYS A 141 12.40 0.91 16.57
CA LYS A 141 11.29 1.81 16.21
C LYS A 141 11.23 1.95 14.69
N LEU A 142 10.01 1.94 14.15
CA LEU A 142 9.72 2.21 12.74
C LEU A 142 10.40 1.25 11.74
N LEU A 143 10.86 0.09 12.21
CA LEU A 143 11.45 -0.96 11.40
C LEU A 143 10.47 -2.12 11.27
N PHE A 144 10.25 -2.54 10.04
CA PHE A 144 9.25 -3.52 9.68
C PHE A 144 9.81 -4.47 8.62
N ARG A 145 9.20 -5.64 8.51
CA ARG A 145 9.55 -6.68 7.54
C ARG A 145 8.33 -7.12 6.77
N PHE A 146 8.41 -7.15 5.45
CA PHE A 146 7.38 -7.81 4.64
C PHE A 146 7.52 -9.33 4.74
N LEU A 147 6.41 -10.01 5.02
CA LEU A 147 6.31 -11.46 4.97
C LEU A 147 5.69 -11.94 3.66
N LYS A 148 4.86 -11.10 3.02
CA LYS A 148 4.24 -11.37 1.72
C LYS A 148 4.75 -10.41 0.65
N THR A 149 4.93 -10.90 -0.57
CA THR A 149 5.33 -10.09 -1.73
C THR A 149 4.12 -9.88 -2.66
N PRO A 150 3.85 -8.65 -3.14
CA PRO A 150 2.79 -8.43 -4.12
C PRO A 150 3.13 -9.18 -5.42
N GLY A 151 2.17 -9.93 -5.97
CA GLY A 151 2.34 -10.72 -7.21
C GLY A 151 2.69 -12.20 -7.02
N LYS A 152 2.98 -12.67 -5.79
CA LYS A 152 3.12 -14.11 -5.50
C LYS A 152 1.89 -14.57 -4.71
N VAL A 153 0.83 -14.91 -5.43
CA VAL A 153 -0.27 -15.71 -4.88
C VAL A 153 0.20 -17.16 -4.94
N SER A 154 0.74 -17.66 -3.83
CA SER A 154 0.97 -19.10 -3.66
C SER A 154 0.48 -19.46 -2.26
N GLN A 155 -0.33 -20.50 -2.25
CA GLN A 155 -0.92 -21.17 -1.11
C GLN A 155 0.19 -21.68 -0.21
N ASP A 156 0.11 -21.40 1.08
CA ASP A 156 0.74 -22.16 2.17
C ASP A 156 -0.13 -21.90 3.40
N GLU A 157 -1.14 -22.76 3.59
CA GLU A 157 -1.12 -23.82 4.59
C GLU A 157 -1.32 -23.28 6.01
N ASP A 158 -2.60 -23.16 6.38
CA ASP A 158 -3.06 -23.29 7.77
C ASP A 158 -2.85 -24.75 8.19
N SER A 159 -1.60 -25.23 8.17
CA SER A 159 -1.22 -26.38 8.97
C SER A 159 -1.09 -25.89 10.41
N ARG A 160 -2.25 -25.61 11.02
CA ARG A 160 -2.46 -25.71 12.46
C ARG A 160 -2.12 -27.14 12.85
N LEU A 161 -0.83 -27.37 13.11
CA LEU A 161 -0.42 -28.46 13.97
C LEU A 161 -1.13 -28.26 15.31
N GLU A 162 -2.09 -29.14 15.56
CA GLU A 162 -2.60 -29.47 16.88
C GLU A 162 -1.38 -29.65 17.80
N GLN A 163 -1.30 -28.84 18.85
CA GLN A 163 -0.60 -29.25 20.07
C GLN A 163 -1.68 -29.59 21.09
N PRO A 164 -1.91 -30.89 21.36
CA PRO A 164 -2.53 -31.32 22.59
C PRO A 164 -1.60 -31.03 23.77
N GLU A 165 -2.23 -30.87 24.92
CA GLU A 165 -1.68 -30.54 26.22
C GLU A 165 -0.43 -31.35 26.62
N SER A 166 0.49 -30.68 27.31
CA SER A 166 1.30 -31.28 28.37
C SER A 166 1.79 -30.18 29.31
N GLN A 167 0.89 -29.72 30.18
CA GLN A 167 1.27 -29.16 31.47
C GLN A 167 0.94 -30.21 32.55
N GLU A 168 1.83 -31.19 32.69
CA GLU A 168 2.01 -31.91 33.94
C GLU A 168 3.51 -32.03 34.17
N GLN A 169 4.00 -31.32 35.19
CA GLN A 169 4.87 -31.86 36.25
C GLN A 169 5.56 -30.70 37.00
N ASP A 170 4.93 -30.21 38.07
CA ASP A 170 5.68 -29.86 39.29
C ASP A 170 4.82 -30.14 40.52
N ARG A 171 4.55 -31.43 40.73
CA ARG A 171 4.16 -31.99 42.02
C ARG A 171 5.39 -32.70 42.56
N MET A 172 6.28 -31.96 43.21
CA MET A 172 7.31 -32.55 44.08
C MET A 172 6.64 -32.87 45.42
N ASP A 173 6.07 -34.08 45.51
CA ASP A 173 5.71 -34.72 46.78
C ASP A 173 6.99 -35.31 47.37
N PHE A 174 7.51 -34.67 48.43
CA PHE A 174 8.61 -35.19 49.23
C PHE A 174 8.02 -36.14 50.29
N LYS A 175 8.07 -37.43 50.00
CA LYS A 175 8.06 -38.55 50.95
C LYS A 175 9.19 -39.46 50.45
N GLU A 176 10.21 -39.83 51.21
CA GLU A 176 10.16 -40.51 52.50
C GLU A 176 11.61 -40.76 52.94
N GLU A 177 12.01 -40.39 54.16
CA GLU A 177 13.09 -41.13 54.85
C GLU A 177 12.67 -41.29 56.31
N MET A 178 11.95 -42.40 56.48
CA MET A 178 11.70 -43.08 57.73
C MET A 178 13.04 -43.56 58.29
N LEU A 179 13.46 -43.00 59.43
CA LEU A 179 14.56 -43.57 60.19
C LEU A 179 14.17 -44.98 60.67
N GLU A 180 15.07 -45.92 60.39
CA GLU A 180 15.01 -47.34 60.73
C GLU A 180 14.91 -47.63 62.24
N VAL A 181 14.55 -48.88 62.50
CA VAL A 181 13.96 -49.49 63.69
C VAL A 181 14.98 -50.19 64.60
N SER A 182 14.67 -50.19 65.91
CA SER A 182 14.98 -51.20 66.97
C SER A 182 16.40 -51.31 67.54
N PRO A 183 16.59 -51.93 68.74
CA PRO A 183 15.72 -52.86 69.50
C PRO A 183 14.68 -52.23 70.43
#